data_AF-A0A1Q4GAR8-F1
#
_entry.id   AF-A0A1Q4GAR8-F1
#
_cell.length_a   1.000
_cell.length_b   1.000
_cell.length_c   1.000
_cell.angle_alpha   90.00
_cell.angle_beta   90.00
_cell.angle_gamma   90.00
#
_symmetry.space_group_name_H-M   'P 1'
#
loop_
_entity.id
_entity.type
_entity.pdbx_description
1 polymer ?
#
loop_
_entity_poly.entity_id
_entity_poly.type
_entity_poly.pdbx_seq_one_letter_code
_entity_poly.pdbx_strand_id
1 'polypeptide(L)'
;MDTIIIKHIIDEEIIKISFDTQDGSLSFPSLELDIKTDIDFNDLLLKLSEFIEIKKSIEFEFNDGKDLLKASSKLNLVKMTLEEIYTSYNNQIHQELENTRSIELS
;
A
#
# COMPACT_ATOMS: atom_id res chain seq x y z
N MET A 1 7.16 14.10 7.75
CA MET A 1 7.23 13.35 6.48
C MET A 1 5.82 13.34 5.95
N ASP A 2 5.63 13.70 4.69
CA ASP A 2 4.33 13.53 4.05
C ASP A 2 4.14 12.05 3.76
N THR A 3 3.15 11.43 4.39
CA THR A 3 2.85 10.01 4.28
C THR A 3 1.60 9.82 3.44
N ILE A 4 1.56 8.77 2.64
CA ILE A 4 0.34 8.34 1.94
C ILE A 4 -0.35 7.30 2.81
N ILE A 5 -1.62 7.51 3.14
CA ILE A 5 -2.44 6.52 3.84
C ILE A 5 -3.14 5.64 2.82
N ILE A 6 -2.87 4.34 2.87
CA ILE A 6 -3.56 3.31 2.08
C ILE A 6 -4.62 2.63 2.94
N LYS A 7 -5.88 2.78 2.54
CA LYS A 7 -7.01 2.14 3.23
C LYS A 7 -7.51 0.97 2.41
N HIS A 8 -7.63 -0.18 3.05
CA HIS A 8 -8.17 -1.39 2.46
C HIS A 8 -9.56 -1.64 3.02
N ILE A 9 -10.58 -1.71 2.15
CA ILE A 9 -11.92 -2.14 2.53
C ILE A 9 -12.08 -3.57 2.01
N ILE A 10 -12.21 -4.51 2.94
CA ILE A 10 -12.29 -5.93 2.62
C ILE A 10 -13.76 -6.32 2.49
N ASP A 11 -14.11 -6.89 1.35
CA ASP A 11 -15.38 -7.58 1.14
C ASP A 11 -15.12 -9.04 0.77
N GLU A 12 -16.19 -9.81 0.53
CA GLU A 12 -16.11 -11.24 0.23
C GLU A 12 -15.44 -11.54 -1.12
N GLU A 13 -15.52 -10.60 -2.06
CA GLU A 13 -15.13 -10.83 -3.45
C GLU A 13 -14.05 -9.88 -3.95
N ILE A 14 -13.84 -8.77 -3.24
CA ILE A 14 -12.87 -7.74 -3.61
C ILE A 14 -12.21 -7.12 -2.38
N ILE A 15 -10.99 -6.64 -2.54
CA ILE A 15 -10.37 -5.69 -1.62
C ILE A 15 -10.27 -4.35 -2.34
N LYS A 16 -11.00 -3.34 -1.87
CA LYS A 16 -10.88 -1.98 -2.39
C LYS A 16 -9.73 -1.26 -1.71
N ILE A 17 -8.89 -0.59 -2.49
CA ILE A 17 -7.71 0.12 -2.02
C ILE A 17 -7.85 1.59 -2.39
N SER A 18 -7.82 2.47 -1.40
CA SER A 18 -7.84 3.93 -1.61
C SER A 18 -6.58 4.57 -1.04
N PHE A 19 -6.11 5.62 -1.70
CA PHE A 19 -4.90 6.35 -1.34
C PHE A 19 -5.26 7.78 -0.91
N ASP A 20 -4.75 8.21 0.23
CA ASP A 20 -4.96 9.53 0.79
C ASP A 20 -3.60 10.19 1.03
N THR A 21 -3.29 11.28 0.31
CA THR A 21 -2.01 11.99 0.44
C THR A 21 -1.97 12.99 1.58
N GLN A 22 -3.07 13.14 2.33
CA GLN A 22 -3.29 14.07 3.47
C GLN A 22 -3.19 15.57 3.15
N ASP A 23 -2.39 15.96 2.16
CA ASP A 23 -2.17 17.33 1.71
C ASP A 23 -3.12 17.77 0.59
N GLY A 24 -3.95 16.85 0.08
CA GLY A 24 -4.86 17.08 -1.05
C GLY A 24 -4.16 17.38 -2.37
N SER A 25 -2.84 17.23 -2.44
CA SER A 25 -2.02 17.56 -3.61
C SER A 25 -2.25 16.62 -4.78
N LEU A 26 -2.58 15.35 -4.49
CA LEU A 26 -2.76 14.30 -5.48
C LEU A 26 -3.97 13.44 -5.12
N SER A 27 -4.89 13.28 -6.07
CA SER A 27 -5.98 12.32 -5.96
C SER A 27 -5.63 11.12 -6.85
N PHE A 28 -5.38 9.97 -6.24
CA PHE A 28 -5.16 8.73 -6.95
C PHE A 28 -6.48 7.97 -7.09
N PRO A 29 -6.75 7.34 -8.25
CA PRO A 29 -7.89 6.46 -8.39
C PRO A 29 -7.77 5.29 -7.40
N SER A 30 -8.90 4.85 -6.86
CA SER A 30 -8.94 3.61 -6.09
C SER A 30 -8.64 2.41 -6.97
N LEU A 31 -8.01 1.39 -6.39
CA LEU A 31 -7.80 0.09 -7.02
C LEU A 31 -8.74 -0.95 -6.39
N GLU A 32 -9.00 -2.02 -7.13
CA GLU A 32 -9.73 -3.17 -6.61
C GLU A 32 -8.94 -4.44 -6.91
N LEU A 33 -8.70 -5.24 -5.88
CA LEU A 33 -8.12 -6.58 -6.04
C LEU A 33 -9.26 -7.59 -6.09
N ASP A 34 -9.40 -8.28 -7.22
CA ASP A 34 -10.29 -9.44 -7.33
C ASP A 34 -9.68 -10.62 -6.54
N ILE A 35 -10.43 -11.10 -5.55
CA ILE A 35 -10.04 -12.22 -4.68
C ILE A 35 -10.85 -13.49 -4.98
N LYS A 36 -11.77 -13.48 -5.95
CA LYS A 36 -12.41 -14.70 -6.47
C LYS A 36 -11.48 -15.46 -7.38
N THR A 37 -10.75 -14.75 -8.24
CA THR A 37 -9.82 -15.35 -9.20
C THR A 37 -8.38 -15.35 -8.67
N ASP A 38 -7.43 -15.55 -9.58
CA ASP A 38 -6.03 -15.24 -9.31
C ASP A 38 -5.89 -13.74 -9.05
N ILE A 39 -5.12 -13.42 -8.02
CA ILE A 39 -4.94 -12.04 -7.56
C ILE A 39 -3.83 -11.41 -8.39
N ASP A 40 -4.13 -10.30 -9.04
CA ASP A 40 -3.16 -9.49 -9.75
C ASP A 40 -2.77 -8.26 -8.92
N PHE A 41 -1.48 -8.13 -8.60
CA PHE A 41 -0.93 -6.99 -7.86
C PHE A 41 -0.32 -5.92 -8.78
N ASN A 42 -0.32 -6.11 -10.10
CA ASN A 42 0.39 -5.22 -11.04
C ASN A 42 -0.05 -3.77 -10.90
N ASP A 43 -1.36 -3.50 -10.84
CA ASP A 43 -1.87 -2.14 -10.69
C ASP A 43 -1.42 -1.48 -9.38
N LEU A 44 -1.34 -2.28 -8.30
CA LEU A 44 -0.82 -1.82 -7.02
C LEU A 44 0.67 -1.48 -7.13
N LEU A 45 1.47 -2.38 -7.71
CA LEU A 45 2.90 -2.18 -7.87
C LEU A 45 3.22 -0.96 -8.74
N LEU A 46 2.44 -0.75 -9.81
CA LEU A 46 2.53 0.45 -10.64
C LEU A 46 2.26 1.72 -9.81
N LYS A 47 1.22 1.74 -8.97
CA LYS A 47 0.98 2.91 -8.09
C LYS A 47 2.07 3.11 -7.05
N LEU A 48 2.58 2.05 -6.45
CA LEU A 48 3.69 2.17 -5.52
C LEU A 48 4.93 2.77 -6.21
N SER A 49 5.19 2.42 -7.48
CA SER A 49 6.32 3.00 -8.23
C SER A 49 6.19 4.51 -8.43
N GLU A 50 4.98 5.03 -8.65
CA GLU A 50 4.72 6.48 -8.72
C GLU A 50 5.02 7.17 -7.38
N PHE A 51 4.81 6.49 -6.25
CA PHE A 51 5.07 7.03 -4.93
C PHE A 51 6.57 7.11 -4.62
N ILE A 52 7.39 6.24 -5.24
CA ILE A 52 8.86 6.31 -5.17
C ILE A 52 9.35 7.63 -5.77
N GLU A 53 8.82 8.04 -6.92
CA GLU A 53 9.25 9.28 -7.59
C GLU A 53 9.04 10.53 -6.72
N ILE A 54 7.98 10.53 -5.90
CA ILE A 54 7.68 11.61 -4.96
C ILE A 54 8.23 11.38 -3.55
N LYS A 55 9.02 10.30 -3.35
CA LYS A 55 9.71 9.93 -2.10
C LYS A 55 8.81 9.93 -0.85
N LYS A 56 7.55 9.51 -1.00
CA LYS A 56 6.60 9.45 0.11
C LYS A 56 6.58 8.06 0.75
N SER A 57 6.67 8.02 2.08
CA SER A 57 6.40 6.81 2.86
C SER A 57 4.91 6.50 2.89
N ILE A 58 4.57 5.27 3.26
CA ILE A 58 3.21 4.77 3.29
C ILE A 58 2.82 4.33 4.70
N GLU A 59 1.62 4.68 5.11
CA GLU A 59 0.91 4.05 6.23
C GLU A 59 -0.27 3.27 5.66
N PHE A 60 -0.66 2.17 6.30
CA PHE A 60 -1.75 1.35 5.79
C PHE A 60 -2.65 0.82 6.91
N GLU A 61 -3.94 0.70 6.59
CA GLU A 61 -4.94 0.11 7.47
C GLU A 61 -5.87 -0.84 6.71
N PHE A 62 -6.38 -1.85 7.42
CA PHE A 62 -7.35 -2.82 6.91
C PHE A 62 -8.67 -2.67 7.67
N ASN A 63 -9.71 -2.27 6.95
CA ASN A 63 -11.09 -2.22 7.45
C ASN A 63 -11.81 -3.53 7.09
N ASP A 64 -11.84 -4.44 8.07
CA ASP A 64 -12.51 -5.73 8.00
C ASP A 64 -13.80 -5.74 8.84
N GLY A 65 -14.82 -5.02 8.36
CA GLY A 65 -16.08 -4.85 9.09
C GLY A 65 -16.89 -6.14 9.33
N LYS A 66 -16.50 -7.25 8.69
CA LYS A 66 -17.19 -8.55 8.74
C LYS A 66 -16.32 -9.67 9.36
N ASP A 67 -15.14 -9.36 9.91
CA ASP A 67 -14.16 -10.35 10.40
C ASP A 67 -13.76 -11.42 9.35
N LEU A 68 -13.77 -11.05 8.06
CA LEU A 68 -13.48 -11.94 6.93
C LEU A 68 -12.03 -12.42 6.92
N LEU A 69 -11.08 -11.62 7.43
CA LEU A 69 -9.68 -12.01 7.54
C LEU A 69 -9.49 -13.22 8.47
N LYS A 70 -10.32 -13.34 9.51
CA LYS A 70 -10.29 -14.52 10.41
C LYS A 70 -10.97 -15.72 9.78
N ALA A 71 -12.01 -15.49 8.98
CA ALA A 71 -12.83 -16.55 8.39
C ALA A 71 -12.22 -17.16 7.12
N SER A 72 -11.39 -16.41 6.39
CA SER A 72 -10.83 -16.84 5.09
C SER A 72 -9.30 -16.83 5.11
N SER A 73 -8.71 -18.01 4.98
CA SER A 73 -7.25 -18.18 4.87
C SER A 73 -6.67 -17.51 3.63
N LYS A 74 -7.43 -17.49 2.52
CA LYS A 74 -7.04 -16.76 1.29
C LYS A 74 -6.94 -15.28 1.59
N LEU A 75 -7.97 -14.67 2.19
CA LEU A 75 -7.97 -13.25 2.54
C LEU A 75 -6.86 -12.88 3.52
N ASN A 76 -6.63 -13.71 4.53
CA ASN A 76 -5.52 -13.50 5.45
C ASN A 76 -4.16 -13.54 4.74
N LEU A 77 -3.98 -14.46 3.79
CA LEU A 77 -2.77 -14.50 2.97
C LEU A 77 -2.61 -13.23 2.13
N VAL A 78 -3.68 -12.75 1.47
CA VAL A 78 -3.63 -11.49 0.71
C VAL A 78 -3.21 -10.33 1.60
N LYS A 79 -3.80 -10.22 2.80
CA LYS A 79 -3.41 -9.20 3.77
C LYS A 79 -1.93 -9.28 4.11
N MET A 80 -1.42 -10.47 4.47
CA MET A 80 -0.01 -10.64 4.82
C MET A 80 0.91 -10.24 3.67
N THR A 81 0.57 -10.62 2.43
CA THR A 81 1.34 -10.23 1.24
C THR A 81 1.33 -8.71 1.04
N LEU A 82 0.19 -8.04 1.22
CA LEU A 82 0.11 -6.58 1.16
C LEU A 82 0.97 -5.92 2.24
N GLU A 83 0.91 -6.41 3.48
CA GLU A 83 1.75 -5.92 4.58
C GLU A 83 3.25 -6.05 4.27
N GLU A 84 3.66 -7.18 3.70
CA GLU A 84 5.04 -7.41 3.26
C GLU A 84 5.47 -6.45 2.14
N ILE A 85 4.61 -6.24 1.13
CA ILE A 85 4.86 -5.30 0.03
C ILE A 85 5.07 -3.89 0.59
N TYR A 86 4.17 -3.39 1.43
CA TYR A 86 4.25 -2.02 1.96
C TYR A 86 5.42 -1.84 2.92
N THR A 87 5.72 -2.85 3.74
CA THR A 87 6.88 -2.82 4.63
C THR A 87 8.19 -2.78 3.82
N SER A 88 8.29 -3.62 2.78
CA SER A 88 9.44 -3.64 1.88
C SER A 88 9.62 -2.29 1.18
N TYR A 89 8.53 -1.74 0.64
CA TYR A 89 8.49 -0.41 0.03
C TYR A 89 9.04 0.67 0.98
N ASN A 90 8.50 0.74 2.21
CA ASN A 90 8.92 1.76 3.18
C ASN A 90 10.40 1.62 3.56
N ASN A 91 10.90 0.39 3.68
CA ASN A 91 12.31 0.15 3.94
C ASN A 91 13.20 0.71 2.83
N GLN A 92 12.79 0.53 1.55
CA GLN A 92 13.53 1.08 0.41
C GLN A 92 13.50 2.62 0.42
N ILE A 93 12.34 3.24 0.65
CA ILE A 93 12.22 4.70 0.75
C ILE A 93 13.12 5.25 1.87
N HIS A 94 13.11 4.64 3.05
CA HIS A 94 13.98 5.08 4.14
C HIS A 94 15.47 4.98 3.78
N GLN A 95 15.91 3.87 3.16
CA GLN A 95 17.30 3.72 2.72
C GLN A 95 17.70 4.78 1.69
N GLU A 96 16.84 5.10 0.72
CA GLU A 96 17.13 6.14 -0.28
C GLU A 96 17.23 7.54 0.34
N LEU A 97 16.35 7.85 1.31
CA LEU A 97 16.38 9.11 2.04
C LEU A 97 17.65 9.25 2.89
N GLU A 98 18.08 8.18 3.57
CA GLU A 98 19.33 8.17 4.33
C GLU A 98 20.55 8.33 3.42
N ASN A 99 20.63 7.59 2.31
CA ASN A 99 21.71 7.70 1.34
C ASN A 99 21.81 9.11 0.73
N THR A 100 20.68 9.72 0.38
CA THR A 100 20.66 11.09 -0.16
C THR A 100 21.22 12.08 0.86
N ARG A 101 20.80 11.95 2.14
CA ARG A 101 21.25 12.84 3.22
C ARG A 101 22.74 12.70 3.52
N SER A 102 23.31 11.49 3.43
CA SER A 102 24.75 11.26 3.60
C SER A 102 25.59 11.90 2.49
N ILE A 103 25.07 11.95 1.25
CA ILE A 103 25.74 12.60 0.11
C ILE A 103 25.73 14.12 0.26
N GLU A 104 24.63 14.73 0.70
CA GLU A 104 24.53 16.19 0.89
C GLU A 104 25.38 16.74 2.05
N LEU A 105 25.78 15.87 2.99
CA LEU A 105 26.62 16.22 4.15
C LEU A 105 28.12 15.96 3.93
N SER A 106 28.51 15.43 2.75
CA SER A 106 29.90 15.12 2.37
C SER A 106 30.46 16.15 1.40
#